data_AF-A0A522CK52-F1
#
_entry.id   AF-A0A522CK52-F1
#
_cell.length_a   1.000
_cell.length_b   1.000
_cell.length_c   1.000
_cell.angle_alpha   90.00
_cell.angle_beta   90.00
_cell.angle_gamma   90.00
#
_symmetry.space_group_name_H-M   'P 1'
#
loop_
_entity.id
_entity.type
_entity.pdbx_description
1 polymer ?
#
loop_
_entity_poly.entity_id
_entity_poly.type
_entity_poly.pdbx_seq_one_letter_code
_entity_poly.pdbx_strand_id
1 'polypeptide(L)'
;MYLGSVDERGVHVMASEILNNALDEAMTGHASMIEITLQNDSSLTIADNGRGVPVELHLKFPGKSALEVIFTTLHSGGKFREAPQIAHDRLHGAGAAVVNALSDRLWVEVARPNHQLYRMSFAHGKPTTELEKKGEVKDRRGTTVCFHPDPQIFGNAMFKPATLYLMAQSIARSYGGVEVTWKCDPAVADEMTPTEGKFHFPNKF
;
A
#
# COMPACT_ATOMS: atom_id res chain seq x y z
N MET A 1 14.81 -3.84 -13.63
CA MET A 1 15.20 -4.77 -12.56
C MET A 1 14.13 -4.91 -11.48
N TYR A 2 13.46 -3.83 -11.03
CA TYR A 2 12.38 -3.91 -10.02
C TYR A 2 10.94 -3.89 -10.57
N LEU A 3 10.58 -2.94 -11.45
CA LEU A 3 9.21 -2.89 -12.04
C LEU A 3 9.06 -3.65 -13.37
N GLY A 4 10.17 -4.07 -13.98
CA GLY A 4 10.19 -4.61 -15.34
C GLY A 4 9.99 -3.58 -16.47
N SER A 5 9.26 -2.48 -16.23
CA SER A 5 8.98 -1.40 -17.18
C SER A 5 8.70 -0.06 -16.46
N VAL A 6 8.85 1.07 -17.17
CA VAL A 6 8.50 2.43 -16.71
C VAL A 6 7.32 3.01 -17.50
N ASP A 7 6.49 2.12 -18.04
CA ASP A 7 5.26 2.46 -18.75
C ASP A 7 4.04 2.28 -17.82
N GLU A 8 2.84 2.24 -18.40
CA GLU A 8 1.59 2.01 -17.68
C GLU A 8 1.61 0.72 -16.84
N ARG A 9 2.30 -0.35 -17.27
CA ARG A 9 2.40 -1.57 -16.48
C ARG A 9 3.21 -1.31 -15.21
N GLY A 10 4.27 -0.52 -15.32
CA GLY A 10 5.11 -0.11 -14.19
C GLY A 10 4.31 0.56 -13.07
N VAL A 11 3.43 1.51 -13.40
CA VAL A 11 2.61 2.17 -12.37
C VAL A 11 1.65 1.19 -11.68
N HIS A 12 1.05 0.24 -12.40
CA HIS A 12 0.18 -0.77 -11.81
C HIS A 12 0.94 -1.82 -10.97
N VAL A 13 2.22 -2.07 -11.28
CA VAL A 13 3.09 -2.87 -10.41
C VAL A 13 3.29 -2.15 -9.07
N MET A 14 3.46 -0.82 -9.05
CA MET A 14 3.53 -0.06 -7.78
C MET A 14 2.28 -0.26 -6.92
N ALA A 15 1.09 -0.21 -7.54
CA ALA A 15 -0.17 -0.51 -6.84
C ALA A 15 -0.20 -1.94 -6.28
N SER A 16 0.28 -2.91 -7.07
CA SER A 16 0.34 -4.33 -6.67
C SER A 16 1.23 -4.53 -5.43
N GLU A 17 2.38 -3.85 -5.34
CA GLU A 17 3.29 -3.96 -4.20
C GLU A 17 2.65 -3.52 -2.88
N ILE A 18 1.89 -2.43 -2.89
CA ILE A 18 1.19 -1.95 -1.69
C ILE A 18 -0.03 -2.83 -1.39
N LEU A 19 -0.81 -3.22 -2.41
CA LEU A 19 -1.96 -4.12 -2.24
C LEU A 19 -1.56 -5.49 -1.67
N ASN A 20 -0.43 -6.03 -2.11
CA ASN A 20 0.06 -7.30 -1.60
C ASN A 20 0.44 -7.20 -0.11
N ASN A 21 0.96 -6.07 0.36
CA ASN A 21 1.20 -5.87 1.79
C ASN A 21 -0.11 -5.86 2.60
N ALA A 22 -1.14 -5.20 2.09
CA ALA A 22 -2.48 -5.21 2.71
C ALA A 22 -3.10 -6.61 2.69
N LEU A 23 -2.97 -7.34 1.58
CA LEU A 23 -3.45 -8.72 1.46
C LEU A 23 -2.74 -9.67 2.43
N ASP A 24 -1.45 -9.50 2.69
CA ASP A 24 -0.72 -10.34 3.64
C ASP A 24 -1.24 -10.16 5.08
N GLU A 25 -1.64 -8.95 5.47
CA GLU A 25 -2.33 -8.74 6.76
C GLU A 25 -3.68 -9.47 6.79
N ALA A 26 -4.41 -9.51 5.67
CA ALA A 26 -5.67 -10.24 5.59
C ALA A 26 -5.45 -11.77 5.64
N MET A 27 -4.50 -12.29 4.86
CA MET A 27 -4.16 -13.72 4.81
C MET A 27 -3.66 -14.25 6.15
N THR A 28 -3.08 -13.40 6.99
CA THR A 28 -2.65 -13.74 8.36
C THR A 28 -3.73 -13.49 9.42
N GLY A 29 -4.95 -13.12 9.02
CA GLY A 29 -6.09 -12.94 9.91
C GLY A 29 -6.10 -11.62 10.68
N HIS A 30 -5.24 -10.66 10.32
CA HIS A 30 -5.11 -9.38 11.01
C HIS A 30 -5.95 -8.27 10.37
N ALA A 31 -6.20 -8.35 9.06
CA ALA A 31 -7.08 -7.43 8.34
C ALA A 31 -8.36 -8.14 7.86
N SER A 32 -9.47 -7.42 7.87
CA SER A 32 -10.76 -7.83 7.30
C SER A 32 -11.25 -6.89 6.21
N MET A 33 -10.59 -5.74 6.02
CA MET A 33 -10.95 -4.71 5.06
C MET A 33 -9.70 -4.17 4.37
N ILE A 34 -9.80 -3.98 3.05
CA ILE A 34 -8.83 -3.25 2.23
C ILE A 34 -9.61 -2.20 1.42
N GLU A 35 -9.16 -0.95 1.42
CA GLU A 35 -9.76 0.11 0.63
C GLU A 35 -8.77 0.62 -0.41
N ILE A 36 -9.25 0.85 -1.63
CA ILE A 36 -8.46 1.33 -2.76
C ILE A 36 -9.15 2.59 -3.29
N THR A 37 -8.44 3.72 -3.27
CA THR A 37 -8.97 5.01 -3.73
C THR A 37 -8.05 5.64 -4.76
N LEU A 38 -8.52 5.80 -5.99
CA LEU A 38 -7.85 6.61 -7.03
C LEU A 38 -8.36 8.05 -6.98
N GLN A 39 -7.45 9.01 -6.78
CA GLN A 39 -7.76 10.43 -6.67
C GLN A 39 -7.68 11.15 -8.02
N ASN A 40 -8.25 12.35 -8.12
CA ASN A 40 -8.26 13.15 -9.35
C ASN A 40 -6.86 13.53 -9.87
N ASP A 41 -5.89 13.62 -8.97
CA ASP A 41 -4.51 13.95 -9.27
C ASP A 41 -3.67 12.71 -9.63
N SER A 42 -4.32 11.56 -9.87
CA SER A 42 -3.72 10.25 -10.11
C SER A 42 -2.91 9.66 -8.94
N SER A 43 -3.05 10.22 -7.73
CA SER A 43 -2.56 9.56 -6.52
C SER A 43 -3.41 8.33 -6.20
N LEU A 44 -2.78 7.26 -5.76
CA LEU A 44 -3.45 6.04 -5.31
C LEU A 44 -3.29 5.90 -3.80
N THR A 45 -4.42 5.79 -3.09
CA THR A 45 -4.46 5.46 -1.67
C THR A 45 -4.89 4.01 -1.49
N ILE A 46 -4.12 3.24 -0.74
CA ILE A 46 -4.48 1.89 -0.31
C ILE A 46 -4.44 1.86 1.21
N ALA A 47 -5.54 1.42 1.82
CA ALA A 47 -5.67 1.28 3.27
C ALA A 47 -6.03 -0.17 3.63
N ASP A 48 -5.47 -0.67 4.72
CA ASP A 48 -5.91 -1.88 5.39
C ASP A 48 -6.32 -1.57 6.84
N ASN A 49 -7.13 -2.44 7.42
CA ASN A 49 -7.41 -2.43 8.85
C ASN A 49 -6.62 -3.52 9.61
N GLY A 50 -5.37 -3.78 9.19
CA GLY A 50 -4.45 -4.73 9.81
C GLY A 50 -3.83 -4.24 11.11
N ARG A 51 -2.66 -4.77 11.46
CA ARG A 51 -1.92 -4.35 12.67
C ARG A 51 -1.28 -2.97 12.56
N GLY A 52 -1.08 -2.50 11.34
CA GLY A 52 -0.29 -1.30 11.06
C GLY A 52 1.21 -1.59 11.06
N VAL A 53 1.94 -0.99 10.11
CA VAL A 53 3.41 -1.05 10.07
C VAL A 53 4.02 -0.60 11.41
N PRO A 54 5.06 -1.27 11.94
CA PRO A 54 5.70 -0.85 13.18
C PRO A 54 6.25 0.58 13.11
N VAL A 55 6.07 1.34 14.19
CA VAL A 55 6.44 2.77 14.28
C VAL A 55 7.57 3.01 15.28
N GLU A 56 7.94 1.96 16.01
CA GLU A 56 9.00 1.95 17.00
C GLU A 56 10.38 2.04 16.34
N LEU A 57 11.41 2.39 17.12
CA LEU A 57 12.79 2.46 16.62
C LEU A 57 13.28 1.10 16.13
N HIS A 58 13.97 1.10 14.99
CA HIS A 58 14.47 -0.12 14.38
C HIS A 58 15.80 -0.56 14.99
N LEU A 59 15.86 -1.81 15.48
CA LEU A 59 17.03 -2.35 16.22
C LEU A 59 18.36 -2.26 15.44
N LYS A 60 18.33 -2.46 14.12
CA LYS A 60 19.54 -2.42 13.25
C LYS A 60 19.84 -1.04 12.65
N PHE A 61 18.92 -0.09 12.75
CA PHE A 61 19.08 1.24 12.16
C PHE A 61 18.82 2.30 13.25
N PRO A 62 19.84 2.59 14.09
CA PRO A 62 19.68 3.50 15.22
C PRO A 62 19.13 4.86 14.79
N GLY A 63 18.18 5.39 15.56
CA GLY A 63 17.54 6.68 15.29
C GLY A 63 16.44 6.67 14.23
N LYS A 64 16.23 5.57 13.51
CA LYS A 64 15.16 5.45 12.50
C LYS A 64 13.99 4.63 13.03
N SER A 65 12.77 5.03 12.68
CA SER A 65 11.59 4.19 12.91
C SER A 65 11.59 2.98 11.96
N ALA A 66 10.95 1.89 12.36
CA ALA A 66 10.75 0.74 11.48
C ALA A 66 9.95 1.11 10.22
N LEU A 67 8.99 2.03 10.33
CA LEU A 67 8.26 2.61 9.20
C LEU A 67 9.23 3.24 8.21
N GLU A 68 10.11 4.14 8.66
CA GLU A 68 11.10 4.76 7.78
C GLU A 68 11.95 3.70 7.08
N VAL A 69 12.49 2.74 7.85
CA VAL A 69 13.34 1.67 7.30
C VAL A 69 12.63 0.86 6.22
N ILE A 70 11.35 0.51 6.41
CA ILE A 70 10.55 -0.25 5.43
C ILE A 70 10.37 0.53 4.12
N PHE A 71 10.24 1.85 4.20
CA PHE A 71 10.02 2.71 3.03
C PHE A 71 11.30 3.28 2.43
N THR A 72 12.46 3.20 3.09
CA THR A 72 13.73 3.74 2.56
C THR A 72 14.80 2.70 2.26
N THR A 73 14.63 1.46 2.73
CA THR A 73 15.69 0.44 2.68
C THR A 73 15.19 -0.84 2.02
N LEU A 74 15.85 -1.27 0.96
CA LEU A 74 15.55 -2.53 0.29
C LEU A 74 15.80 -3.73 1.23
N HIS A 75 15.03 -4.80 1.04
CA HIS A 75 15.14 -6.05 1.80
C HIS A 75 15.01 -5.91 3.32
N SER A 76 14.27 -4.91 3.80
CA SER A 76 14.18 -4.58 5.24
C SER A 76 12.84 -4.95 5.90
N GLY A 77 12.00 -5.74 5.24
CA GLY A 77 10.71 -6.19 5.77
C GLY A 77 10.80 -7.33 6.80
N GLY A 78 9.85 -7.40 7.74
CA GLY A 78 9.76 -8.47 8.75
C GLY A 78 9.44 -9.88 8.20
N LYS A 79 9.14 -9.99 6.90
CA LYS A 79 8.75 -11.23 6.22
C LYS A 79 9.89 -12.23 6.03
N PHE A 80 11.12 -11.89 6.43
CA PHE A 80 12.28 -12.79 6.36
C PHE A 80 12.45 -13.73 7.55
N ARG A 81 11.70 -13.55 8.65
CA ARG A 81 12.07 -14.23 9.91
C ARG A 81 11.41 -15.56 10.24
N GLU A 82 10.24 -15.95 9.72
CA GLU A 82 9.62 -17.22 10.22
C GLU A 82 8.37 -17.74 9.45
N ALA A 83 8.29 -17.60 8.12
CA ALA A 83 7.16 -18.19 7.35
C ALA A 83 7.60 -19.45 6.58
N PRO A 84 6.84 -20.56 6.62
CA PRO A 84 7.11 -21.73 5.77
C PRO A 84 6.97 -21.37 4.29
N GLN A 85 7.79 -22.03 3.46
CA GLN A 85 7.97 -21.80 2.01
C GLN A 85 6.69 -21.99 1.18
N ILE A 86 5.76 -21.05 1.21
CA ILE A 86 4.64 -20.99 0.25
C ILE A 86 4.45 -19.54 -0.20
N ALA A 87 5.31 -19.08 -1.13
CA ALA A 87 5.05 -18.04 -2.15
C ALA A 87 6.40 -17.45 -2.62
N HIS A 88 7.06 -18.13 -3.57
CA HIS A 88 8.41 -17.77 -4.00
C HIS A 88 8.54 -16.46 -4.80
N ASP A 89 7.45 -15.79 -5.17
CA ASP A 89 7.52 -14.55 -5.98
C ASP A 89 7.25 -13.25 -5.19
N ARG A 90 6.78 -13.33 -3.94
CA ARG A 90 6.19 -12.16 -3.22
C ARG A 90 7.03 -11.60 -2.07
N LEU A 91 8.23 -12.14 -1.82
CA LEU A 91 8.97 -11.96 -0.55
C LEU A 91 10.29 -11.17 -0.66
N HIS A 92 10.40 -10.21 -1.58
CA HIS A 92 11.64 -9.42 -1.67
C HIS A 92 11.76 -8.34 -0.59
N GLY A 93 10.73 -8.06 0.21
CA GLY A 93 10.81 -7.06 1.28
C GLY A 93 11.28 -5.67 0.80
N ALA A 94 11.05 -5.39 -0.49
CA ALA A 94 11.54 -4.23 -1.22
C ALA A 94 10.39 -3.37 -1.80
N GLY A 95 9.18 -3.91 -1.89
CA GLY A 95 8.04 -3.29 -2.56
C GLY A 95 7.75 -1.86 -2.10
N ALA A 96 7.56 -1.65 -0.80
CA ALA A 96 7.28 -0.32 -0.25
C ALA A 96 8.41 0.70 -0.51
N ALA A 97 9.68 0.27 -0.39
CA ALA A 97 10.83 1.12 -0.70
C ALA A 97 10.96 1.44 -2.19
N VAL A 98 10.63 0.49 -3.08
CA VAL A 98 10.59 0.72 -4.53
C VAL A 98 9.45 1.69 -4.87
N VAL A 99 8.25 1.50 -4.32
CA VAL A 99 7.13 2.42 -4.53
C VAL A 99 7.52 3.83 -4.08
N ASN A 100 8.13 3.97 -2.91
CA ASN A 100 8.62 5.26 -2.43
C ASN A 100 9.68 5.89 -3.35
N ALA A 101 10.65 5.11 -3.80
CA ALA A 101 11.71 5.57 -4.70
C ALA A 101 11.17 6.06 -6.06
N LEU A 102 10.03 5.53 -6.49
CA LEU A 102 9.40 5.81 -7.78
C LEU A 102 8.22 6.79 -7.68
N SER A 103 8.06 7.43 -6.52
CA SER A 103 7.03 8.42 -6.25
C SER A 103 7.63 9.79 -6.01
N ASP A 104 7.04 10.82 -6.63
CA ASP A 104 7.37 12.23 -6.35
C ASP A 104 6.79 12.67 -4.99
N ARG A 105 5.64 12.10 -4.60
CA ARG A 105 5.05 12.23 -3.27
C ARG A 105 4.52 10.89 -2.77
N LEU A 106 4.83 10.57 -1.52
CA LEU A 106 4.26 9.44 -0.79
C LEU A 106 4.04 9.82 0.67
N TRP A 107 2.93 9.42 1.26
CA TRP A 107 2.75 9.46 2.70
C TRP A 107 2.19 8.15 3.23
N VAL A 108 2.56 7.84 4.46
CA VAL A 108 2.11 6.66 5.19
C VAL A 108 1.47 7.12 6.49
N GLU A 109 0.25 6.68 6.74
CA GLU A 109 -0.42 6.78 8.02
C GLU A 109 -0.51 5.41 8.69
N VAL A 110 -0.29 5.38 10.00
CA VAL A 110 -0.46 4.17 10.81
C VAL A 110 -1.34 4.50 12.00
N ALA A 111 -2.53 3.90 12.04
CA ALA A 111 -3.43 3.96 13.18
C ALA A 111 -3.16 2.76 14.10
N ARG A 112 -2.69 3.03 15.31
CA ARG A 112 -2.28 1.99 16.28
C ARG A 112 -3.45 1.61 17.22
N PRO A 113 -3.42 0.41 17.84
CA PRO A 113 -4.48 -0.03 18.76
C PRO A 113 -4.72 0.88 19.96
N ASN A 114 -3.76 1.73 20.33
CA ASN A 114 -3.92 2.74 21.38
C ASN A 114 -4.54 4.06 20.88
N HIS A 115 -5.21 4.04 19.72
CA HIS A 115 -5.81 5.18 19.04
C HIS A 115 -4.81 6.24 18.53
N GLN A 116 -3.50 6.05 18.69
CA GLN A 116 -2.53 7.00 18.18
C GLN A 116 -2.39 6.87 16.65
N LEU A 117 -2.59 7.99 15.94
CA LEU A 117 -2.25 8.12 14.53
C LEU A 117 -0.82 8.62 14.37
N TYR A 118 -0.05 7.93 13.54
CA TYR A 118 1.27 8.36 13.09
C TYR A 118 1.22 8.70 11.60
N ARG A 119 2.04 9.64 11.16
CA ARG A 119 2.23 9.95 9.74
C ARG A 119 3.69 10.23 9.43
N MET A 120 4.15 9.76 8.28
CA MET A 120 5.44 10.13 7.72
C MET A 120 5.29 10.37 6.23
N SER A 121 5.96 11.40 5.71
CA SER A 121 5.91 11.77 4.30
C SER A 121 7.28 11.60 3.65
N PHE A 122 7.26 11.34 2.35
CA PHE A 122 8.42 11.04 1.53
C PHE A 122 8.28 11.66 0.15
N ALA A 123 9.41 11.86 -0.52
CA ALA A 123 9.52 12.27 -1.91
C ALA A 123 10.79 11.65 -2.51
N HIS A 124 10.66 11.03 -3.69
CA HIS A 124 11.76 10.40 -4.43
C HIS A 124 12.60 9.45 -3.55
N GLY A 125 11.93 8.60 -2.77
CA GLY A 125 12.56 7.60 -1.89
C GLY A 125 13.12 8.13 -0.58
N LYS A 126 13.00 9.44 -0.31
CA LYS A 126 13.59 10.10 0.86
C LYS A 126 12.53 10.62 1.80
N PRO A 127 12.73 10.53 3.13
CA PRO A 127 11.82 11.15 4.09
C PRO A 127 11.84 12.67 3.94
N THR A 128 10.66 13.28 3.92
CA THR A 128 10.47 14.75 3.91
C THR A 128 9.96 15.27 5.25
N THR A 129 9.51 14.37 6.12
CA THR A 129 9.18 14.64 7.52
C THR A 129 9.79 13.59 8.42
N GLU A 130 9.99 13.93 9.69
CA GLU A 130 10.12 12.93 10.75
C GLU A 130 8.80 12.14 10.92
N LEU A 131 8.82 11.09 11.75
CA LEU A 131 7.60 10.38 12.14
C LEU A 131 6.75 11.25 13.08
N GLU A 132 5.65 11.77 12.58
CA GLU A 132 4.76 12.68 13.31
C GLU A 132 3.68 11.92 14.09
N LYS A 133 3.37 12.37 15.31
CA LYS A 133 2.16 11.96 16.04
C LYS A 133 1.02 12.93 15.68
N LYS A 134 0.01 12.45 14.94
CA LYS A 134 -1.11 13.27 14.45
C LYS A 134 -2.32 13.33 15.41
N GLY A 135 -2.16 12.82 16.63
CA GLY A 135 -3.21 12.77 17.64
C GLY A 135 -4.01 11.47 17.64
N GLU A 136 -5.16 11.49 18.32
CA GLU A 136 -6.00 10.30 18.50
C GLU A 136 -7.02 10.13 17.37
N VAL A 137 -7.21 8.89 16.91
CA VAL A 137 -8.26 8.47 15.98
C VAL A 137 -9.03 7.30 16.59
N LYS A 138 -10.35 7.44 16.66
CA LYS A 138 -11.24 6.38 17.11
C LYS A 138 -11.65 5.52 15.92
N ASP A 139 -11.91 4.24 16.18
CA ASP A 139 -12.45 3.29 15.20
C ASP A 139 -11.61 3.12 13.92
N ARG A 140 -10.32 3.49 13.97
CA ARG A 140 -9.34 3.26 12.91
C ARG A 140 -8.18 2.43 13.46
N ARG A 141 -7.68 1.51 12.63
CA ARG A 141 -6.43 0.77 12.82
C ARG A 141 -5.83 0.44 11.45
N GLY A 142 -4.58 0.01 11.42
CA GLY A 142 -3.92 -0.48 10.21
C GLY A 142 -3.05 0.55 9.52
N THR A 143 -2.70 0.28 8.27
CA THR A 143 -1.81 1.13 7.47
C THR A 143 -2.59 1.79 6.34
N THR A 144 -2.32 3.06 6.08
CA THR A 144 -2.77 3.74 4.87
C THR A 144 -1.54 4.28 4.14
N VAL A 145 -1.37 3.91 2.88
CA VAL A 145 -0.30 4.41 2.01
C VAL A 145 -0.95 5.16 0.87
N CYS A 146 -0.52 6.39 0.63
CA CYS A 146 -0.91 7.16 -0.53
C CYS A 146 0.33 7.60 -1.28
N PHE A 147 0.33 7.42 -2.58
CA PHE A 147 1.48 7.74 -3.40
C PHE A 147 1.05 8.20 -4.79
N HIS A 148 1.88 9.03 -5.39
CA HIS A 148 1.74 9.48 -6.76
C HIS A 148 2.98 9.01 -7.55
N PRO A 149 2.83 8.35 -8.70
CA PRO A 149 3.97 7.94 -9.53
C PRO A 149 4.72 9.17 -10.05
N ASP A 150 6.06 9.15 -9.98
CA ASP A 150 6.90 10.27 -10.38
C ASP A 150 6.80 10.54 -11.91
N PRO A 151 6.27 11.70 -12.35
CA PRO A 151 6.16 12.03 -13.77
C PRO A 151 7.53 12.14 -14.47
N GLN A 152 8.61 12.41 -13.73
CA GLN A 152 9.97 12.42 -14.29
C GLN A 152 10.45 11.02 -14.66
N ILE A 153 9.89 9.98 -14.05
CA ILE A 153 10.22 8.57 -14.31
C ILE A 153 9.24 7.96 -15.31
N PHE A 154 7.94 8.21 -15.13
CA PHE A 154 6.86 7.55 -15.88
C PHE A 154 6.32 8.37 -17.04
N GLY A 155 6.73 9.63 -17.19
CA GLY A 155 6.18 10.54 -18.20
C GLY A 155 4.67 10.69 -18.04
N ASN A 156 3.92 10.35 -19.09
CA ASN A 156 2.45 10.41 -19.12
C ASN A 156 1.77 9.10 -18.70
N ALA A 157 2.53 8.08 -18.27
CA ALA A 157 1.93 6.84 -17.81
C ALA A 157 1.17 7.08 -16.51
N MET A 158 -0.12 6.75 -16.53
CA MET A 158 -1.04 6.96 -15.40
C MET A 158 -1.79 5.67 -15.08
N PHE A 159 -2.35 5.59 -13.88
CA PHE A 159 -3.24 4.50 -13.53
C PHE A 159 -4.43 4.43 -14.48
N LYS A 160 -4.82 3.20 -14.82
CA LYS A 160 -6.08 2.93 -15.52
C LYS A 160 -7.10 2.49 -14.48
N PRO A 161 -8.22 3.22 -14.32
CA PRO A 161 -9.28 2.85 -13.40
C PRO A 161 -9.73 1.41 -13.60
N ALA A 162 -9.97 0.98 -14.86
CA ALA A 162 -10.37 -0.38 -15.18
C ALA A 162 -9.39 -1.44 -14.64
N THR A 163 -8.08 -1.22 -14.75
CA THR A 163 -7.06 -2.15 -14.27
C THR A 163 -7.08 -2.21 -12.74
N LEU A 164 -7.12 -1.07 -12.05
CA LEU A 164 -7.19 -1.04 -10.58
C LEU A 164 -8.48 -1.65 -10.05
N TYR A 165 -9.62 -1.43 -10.72
CA TYR A 165 -10.90 -2.04 -10.40
C TYR A 165 -10.85 -3.58 -10.51
N LEU A 166 -10.22 -4.10 -11.57
CA LEU A 166 -9.98 -5.54 -11.73
C LEU A 166 -9.01 -6.09 -10.68
N MET A 167 -7.98 -5.32 -10.31
CA MET A 167 -7.08 -5.69 -9.21
C MET A 167 -7.84 -5.78 -7.88
N ALA A 168 -8.74 -4.83 -7.58
CA ALA A 168 -9.60 -4.87 -6.39
C ALA A 168 -10.43 -6.16 -6.33
N GLN A 169 -11.07 -6.53 -7.44
CA GLN A 169 -11.81 -7.79 -7.56
C GLN A 169 -10.92 -9.01 -7.40
N SER A 170 -9.71 -8.99 -7.99
CA SER A 170 -8.76 -10.09 -7.91
C SER A 170 -8.28 -10.35 -6.48
N ILE A 171 -7.95 -9.28 -5.73
CA ILE A 171 -7.57 -9.35 -4.33
C ILE A 171 -8.70 -9.96 -3.49
N ALA A 172 -9.94 -9.46 -3.65
CA ALA A 172 -11.10 -9.97 -2.92
C ALA A 172 -11.37 -11.47 -3.19
N ARG A 173 -11.04 -11.97 -4.38
CA ARG A 173 -11.17 -13.40 -4.73
C ARG A 173 -9.99 -14.25 -4.24
N SER A 174 -8.82 -13.63 -4.02
CA SER A 174 -7.60 -14.33 -3.65
C SER A 174 -7.62 -14.84 -2.21
N TYR A 175 -8.28 -14.09 -1.31
CA TYR A 175 -8.53 -14.51 0.06
C TYR A 175 -10.01 -14.30 0.38
N GLY A 176 -10.75 -15.38 0.57
CA GLY A 176 -12.14 -15.26 1.01
C GLY A 176 -12.23 -14.60 2.38
N GLY A 177 -13.33 -13.92 2.67
CA GLY A 177 -13.57 -13.28 3.97
C GLY A 177 -13.00 -11.86 4.13
N VAL A 178 -12.15 -11.37 3.22
CA VAL A 178 -11.77 -9.95 3.18
C VAL A 178 -12.80 -9.12 2.41
N GLU A 179 -13.17 -7.97 2.95
CA GLU A 179 -13.91 -6.95 2.22
C GLU A 179 -12.93 -6.03 1.49
N VAL A 180 -13.11 -5.85 0.18
CA VAL A 180 -12.33 -4.89 -0.61
C VAL A 180 -13.26 -3.82 -1.15
N THR A 181 -12.97 -2.55 -0.85
CA THR A 181 -13.69 -1.41 -1.40
C THR A 181 -12.83 -0.69 -2.45
N TRP A 182 -13.50 -0.20 -3.48
CA TRP A 182 -12.94 0.59 -4.56
C TRP A 182 -13.65 1.93 -4.60
N LYS A 183 -12.87 3.00 -4.75
CA LYS A 183 -13.34 4.36 -5.02
C LYS A 183 -12.45 4.98 -6.10
N CYS A 184 -13.07 5.65 -7.05
CA CYS A 184 -12.41 6.39 -8.11
C CYS A 184 -13.04 7.76 -8.18
N ASP A 185 -12.22 8.80 -8.21
CA ASP A 185 -12.71 10.14 -8.48
C ASP A 185 -13.37 10.18 -9.88
N PRO A 186 -14.62 10.65 -10.01
CA PRO A 186 -15.31 10.72 -11.31
C PRO A 186 -14.56 11.50 -12.38
N ALA A 187 -13.67 12.44 -12.01
CA ALA A 187 -12.87 13.21 -12.95
C ALA A 187 -11.81 12.38 -13.69
N VAL A 188 -11.42 11.22 -13.16
CA VAL A 188 -10.42 10.32 -13.76
C VAL A 188 -10.99 8.94 -14.12
N ALA A 189 -12.28 8.70 -13.86
CA ALA A 189 -12.95 7.47 -14.24
C ALA A 189 -13.11 7.38 -15.77
N ASP A 190 -12.91 6.19 -16.33
CA ASP A 190 -13.30 5.88 -17.71
C ASP A 190 -14.80 5.48 -17.76
N GLU A 191 -15.43 5.59 -18.94
CA GLU A 191 -16.88 5.36 -19.11
C GLU A 191 -17.36 3.98 -18.66
N MET A 192 -16.46 3.00 -18.60
CA MET A 192 -16.80 1.60 -18.31
C MET A 192 -16.50 1.19 -16.87
N THR A 193 -15.73 1.98 -16.13
CA THR A 193 -15.30 1.65 -14.77
C THR A 193 -16.21 2.30 -13.74
N PRO A 194 -16.88 1.52 -12.88
CA PRO A 194 -17.64 2.07 -11.77
C PRO A 194 -16.76 2.95 -10.86
N THR A 195 -17.28 4.10 -10.45
CA THR A 195 -16.57 5.00 -9.52
C THR A 195 -16.53 4.44 -8.10
N GLU A 196 -17.39 3.49 -7.78
CA GLU A 196 -17.41 2.79 -6.50
C GLU A 196 -17.59 1.29 -6.72
N GLY A 197 -17.00 0.49 -5.83
CA GLY A 197 -17.13 -0.96 -5.84
C GLY A 197 -16.96 -1.51 -4.44
N LYS A 198 -17.69 -2.58 -4.13
CA LYS A 198 -17.55 -3.33 -2.88
C LYS A 198 -17.56 -4.81 -3.20
N PHE A 199 -16.49 -5.50 -2.82
CA PHE A 199 -16.25 -6.90 -3.14
C PHE A 199 -16.04 -7.67 -1.85
N HIS A 200 -16.81 -8.74 -1.68
CA HIS A 200 -16.64 -9.66 -0.58
C HIS A 200 -17.04 -11.05 -1.08
N PHE A 201 -16.11 -12.00 -0.98
CA PHE A 201 -16.34 -13.38 -1.38
C PHE A 201 -16.18 -14.27 -0.15
N PRO A 202 -17.05 -15.28 0.03
CA PRO A 202 -16.94 -16.18 1.17
C PRO A 202 -15.64 -16.98 1.13
N ASN A 203 -15.20 -17.44 2.31
CA ASN A 203 -14.10 -18.42 2.40
C ASN A 203 -14.41 -19.66 1.56
N LYS A 204 -13.43 -20.12 0.80
CA LYS A 204 -13.54 -21.43 0.13
C LYS A 204 -13.35 -22.50 1.21
N PHE A 205 -14.37 -23.36 1.36
CA PHE A 205 -14.39 -24.49 2.28
C PHE A 205 -13.29 -25.51 1.96
#